data_AF-A0AAW2MQR7-F1
#
_entry.id   AF-A0AAW2MQR7-F1
#
_cell.length_a   1.000
_cell.length_b   1.000
_cell.length_c   1.000
_cell.angle_alpha   90.00
_cell.angle_beta   90.00
_cell.angle_gamma   90.00
#
_symmetry.space_group_name_H-M   'P 1'
#
loop_
_entity.id
_entity.type
_entity.pdbx_description
1 polymer ?
#
loop_
_entity_poly.entity_id
_entity_poly.type
_entity_poly.pdbx_seq_one_letter_code
_entity_poly.pdbx_strand_id
1 'polypeptide(L)'
;MRWHKEKRTDDGVLRHPADGQEWKEFDKMHESFSQDPRNVRLGLATDGFNPFSNMSSSYSIWPVILLPCNLPPWKCLKAPFFILSMLIPGPTSPGNDIDIFLEPLIDELKELWDNGIETYDASTSAKFSLRAAMLWTINDLPA
;
A
#
# COMPACT_ATOMS: atom_id res chain seq x y z
N MET A 1 11.06 -4.46 6.77
CA MET A 1 10.84 -3.25 5.95
C MET A 1 12.11 -2.65 5.33
N ARG A 2 13.33 -3.05 5.72
CA ARG A 2 14.59 -2.42 5.24
C ARG A 2 15.22 -3.04 3.98
N TRP A 3 14.65 -4.14 3.47
CA TRP A 3 15.24 -4.94 2.38
C TRP A 3 15.54 -4.10 1.13
N HIS A 4 14.60 -3.25 0.71
CA HIS A 4 14.72 -2.42 -0.50
C HIS A 4 15.94 -1.49 -0.51
N LYS A 5 16.48 -1.15 0.67
CA LYS A 5 17.65 -0.29 0.86
C LYS A 5 18.92 -1.08 1.18
N GLU A 6 18.81 -2.08 2.04
CA GLU A 6 19.99 -2.80 2.60
C GLU A 6 20.43 -4.01 1.78
N LYS A 7 19.52 -4.64 1.04
CA LYS A 7 19.77 -5.95 0.39
C LYS A 7 19.46 -5.95 -1.11
N ARG A 8 18.80 -4.92 -1.62
CA ARG A 8 18.51 -4.76 -3.04
C ARG A 8 19.81 -4.50 -3.82
N THR A 9 19.97 -5.14 -4.97
CA THR A 9 21.04 -4.83 -5.93
C THR A 9 20.67 -3.57 -6.71
N ASP A 10 21.54 -2.58 -6.71
CA ASP A 10 21.36 -1.30 -7.42
C ASP A 10 22.37 -1.18 -8.58
N ASP A 11 22.08 -1.87 -9.67
CA ASP A 11 22.93 -1.94 -10.88
C ASP A 11 22.28 -1.25 -12.10
N GLY A 12 21.21 -0.48 -11.87
CA GLY A 12 20.44 0.21 -12.92
C GLY A 12 19.39 -0.65 -13.63
N VAL A 13 19.23 -1.93 -13.28
CA VAL A 13 18.20 -2.80 -13.88
C VAL A 13 16.94 -2.82 -13.01
N LEU A 14 15.79 -2.65 -13.65
CA LEU A 14 14.47 -2.65 -13.00
C LEU A 14 14.06 -4.08 -12.55
N ARG A 15 14.07 -4.35 -11.24
CA ARG A 15 13.68 -5.64 -10.64
C ARG A 15 12.70 -5.51 -9.47
N HIS A 16 12.60 -4.32 -8.90
CA HIS A 16 11.83 -3.99 -7.71
C HIS A 16 11.24 -2.57 -7.88
N PRO A 17 10.09 -2.24 -7.25
CA PRO A 17 9.53 -0.89 -7.37
C PRO A 17 10.50 0.25 -7.00
N ALA A 18 11.41 -0.01 -6.05
CA ALA A 18 12.48 0.92 -5.67
C ALA A 18 13.50 1.24 -6.79
N ASP A 19 13.53 0.45 -7.87
CA ASP A 19 14.33 0.74 -9.05
C ASP A 19 13.65 1.75 -9.99
N GLY A 20 12.32 1.90 -9.86
CA GLY A 20 11.49 2.79 -10.66
C GLY A 20 11.81 4.26 -10.46
N GLN A 21 11.50 5.07 -11.46
CA GLN A 21 11.80 6.50 -11.45
C GLN A 21 10.95 7.23 -10.40
N GLU A 22 9.68 6.85 -10.28
CA GLU A 22 8.71 7.43 -9.35
C GLU A 22 9.18 7.28 -7.90
N TRP A 23 9.72 6.12 -7.54
CA TRP A 23 10.28 5.90 -6.21
C TRP A 23 11.49 6.81 -5.96
N LYS A 24 12.41 6.89 -6.93
CA LYS A 24 13.63 7.70 -6.81
C LYS A 24 13.31 9.19 -6.69
N GLU A 25 12.35 9.67 -7.46
CA GLU A 25 11.88 11.05 -7.41
C GLU A 25 11.16 11.36 -6.09
N PHE A 26 10.29 10.46 -5.64
CA PHE A 26 9.67 10.54 -4.33
C PHE A 26 10.72 10.63 -3.23
N ASP A 27 11.74 9.79 -3.27
CA ASP A 27 12.80 9.78 -2.26
C ASP A 27 13.61 11.09 -2.25
N LYS A 28 13.82 11.70 -3.42
CA LYS A 28 14.47 13.00 -3.58
C LYS A 28 13.60 14.17 -3.08
N MET A 29 12.28 14.11 -3.30
CA MET A 29 11.36 15.15 -2.84
C MET A 29 11.11 15.08 -1.33
N HIS A 30 11.13 13.87 -0.78
CA HIS A 30 10.80 13.59 0.62
C HIS A 30 11.98 12.94 1.33
N GLU A 31 13.12 13.63 1.36
CA GLU A 31 14.34 13.12 1.99
C GLU A 31 14.11 12.76 3.46
N SER A 32 13.40 13.60 4.23
CA SER A 32 13.10 13.36 5.64
C SER A 32 12.35 12.05 5.89
N PHE A 33 11.49 11.65 4.95
CA PHE A 33 10.82 10.35 4.98
C PHE A 33 11.78 9.22 4.58
N SER A 34 12.60 9.45 3.56
CA SER A 34 13.42 8.42 2.93
C SER A 34 14.71 8.10 3.69
N GLN A 35 15.15 8.99 4.58
CA GLN A 35 16.31 8.75 5.46
C GLN A 35 16.11 7.53 6.37
N ASP A 36 14.88 7.24 6.81
CA ASP A 36 14.59 6.01 7.57
C ASP A 36 14.08 4.89 6.62
N PRO A 37 14.90 3.85 6.34
CA PRO A 37 14.50 2.76 5.46
C PRO A 37 13.39 1.87 6.05
N ARG A 38 12.96 2.10 7.29
CA ARG A 38 11.83 1.40 7.90
C ARG A 38 10.49 2.01 7.52
N ASN A 39 10.46 3.27 7.07
CA ASN A 39 9.26 3.93 6.57
C ASN A 39 8.71 3.21 5.34
N VAL A 40 7.39 3.04 5.32
CA VAL A 40 6.70 2.12 4.42
C VAL A 40 6.16 2.87 3.21
N ARG A 41 6.47 2.36 2.02
CA ARG A 41 5.81 2.77 0.78
C ARG A 41 4.72 1.75 0.46
N LEU A 42 3.52 2.25 0.26
CA LEU A 42 2.31 1.46 0.06
C LEU A 42 1.80 1.66 -1.37
N GLY A 43 1.39 0.56 -1.99
CA GLY A 43 0.42 0.59 -3.08
C GLY A 43 -0.98 0.30 -2.54
N LEU A 44 -2.00 0.94 -3.10
CA LEU A 44 -3.40 0.61 -2.80
C LEU A 44 -4.03 -0.04 -4.03
N ALA A 45 -4.74 -1.13 -3.85
CA ALA A 45 -5.50 -1.78 -4.91
C ALA A 45 -6.94 -1.99 -4.46
N THR A 46 -7.89 -1.70 -5.34
CA THR A 46 -9.30 -2.00 -5.12
C THR A 46 -9.98 -2.36 -6.44
N ASP A 47 -10.83 -3.38 -6.39
CA ASP A 47 -11.64 -3.82 -7.52
C ASP A 47 -12.90 -4.54 -7.01
N GLY A 48 -13.97 -4.54 -7.80
CA GLY A 48 -15.22 -5.20 -7.48
C GLY A 48 -15.32 -6.59 -8.08
N PHE A 49 -15.67 -7.59 -7.28
CA PHE A 49 -16.02 -8.91 -7.80
C PHE A 49 -17.33 -9.45 -7.20
N ASN A 50 -18.01 -10.30 -7.96
CA ASN A 50 -19.19 -11.03 -7.49
C ASN A 50 -18.77 -12.43 -7.01
N PRO A 51 -18.78 -12.72 -5.69
CA PRO A 51 -18.36 -14.02 -5.15
C PRO A 51 -19.30 -15.18 -5.55
N PHE A 52 -20.51 -14.89 -6.03
CA PHE A 52 -21.53 -15.89 -6.36
C PHE A 52 -21.58 -16.25 -7.85
N SER A 53 -20.77 -15.60 -8.68
CA SER A 53 -20.42 -15.87 -10.10
C SER A 53 -21.53 -16.09 -11.15
N ASN A 54 -22.75 -16.56 -10.82
CA ASN A 54 -23.74 -17.01 -11.83
C ASN A 54 -25.22 -17.08 -11.37
N MET A 55 -25.60 -16.63 -10.17
CA MET A 55 -27.01 -16.72 -9.73
C MET A 55 -27.61 -15.35 -9.45
N SER A 56 -28.04 -14.61 -10.49
CA SER A 56 -29.03 -13.50 -10.45
C SER A 56 -28.88 -12.44 -9.34
N SER A 57 -27.78 -12.41 -8.61
CA SER A 57 -27.58 -11.56 -7.46
C SER A 57 -26.77 -10.36 -7.92
N SER A 58 -27.41 -9.20 -7.93
CA SER A 58 -26.71 -7.93 -7.80
C SER A 58 -26.03 -7.97 -6.44
N TYR A 59 -24.80 -8.49 -6.37
CA TYR A 59 -23.98 -8.47 -5.18
C TYR A 59 -22.53 -8.30 -5.58
N SER A 60 -21.87 -7.33 -4.95
CA SER A 60 -20.50 -6.97 -5.21
C SER A 60 -19.75 -6.92 -3.89
N ILE A 61 -18.50 -7.41 -3.91
CA ILE A 61 -17.53 -7.22 -2.84
C ILE A 61 -16.36 -6.45 -3.40
N TRP A 62 -15.97 -5.36 -2.73
CA TRP A 62 -14.82 -4.54 -3.05
C TRP A 62 -13.79 -4.62 -1.92
N PRO A 63 -12.76 -5.46 -2.03
CA PRO A 63 -11.61 -5.43 -1.12
C PRO A 63 -10.72 -4.22 -1.41
N VAL A 64 -10.38 -3.46 -0.37
CA VAL A 64 -9.31 -2.45 -0.42
C VAL A 64 -8.06 -3.07 0.19
N ILE A 65 -7.01 -3.19 -0.61
CA ILE A 65 -5.79 -3.91 -0.27
C ILE A 65 -4.61 -2.94 -0.30
N LEU A 66 -3.83 -2.92 0.78
CA LEU A 66 -2.55 -2.24 0.84
C LEU A 66 -1.40 -3.23 0.60
N LEU A 67 -0.45 -2.80 -0.21
CA LEU A 67 0.71 -3.57 -0.67
C LEU A 67 1.99 -2.93 -0.11
N PRO A 68 2.70 -3.56 0.85
CA PRO A 68 3.97 -3.03 1.36
C PRO A 68 5.10 -3.24 0.35
N CYS A 69 5.47 -2.19 -0.36
CA CYS A 69 6.42 -2.22 -1.47
C CYS A 69 7.88 -2.30 -1.02
N ASN A 70 8.14 -2.23 0.28
CA ASN A 70 9.47 -2.36 0.87
C ASN A 70 10.00 -3.80 0.92
N LEU A 71 9.10 -4.79 0.74
CA LEU A 71 9.41 -6.20 0.85
C LEU A 71 10.18 -6.71 -0.38
N PRO A 72 10.98 -7.79 -0.24
CA PRO A 72 11.67 -8.37 -1.38
C PRO A 72 10.71 -8.83 -2.49
N PRO A 73 11.17 -8.95 -3.76
CA PRO A 73 10.35 -9.35 -4.91
C PRO A 73 9.58 -10.66 -4.72
N TRP A 74 10.14 -11.62 -3.97
CA TRP A 74 9.48 -12.89 -3.66
C TRP A 74 8.38 -12.78 -2.59
N LYS A 75 8.15 -11.59 -2.02
CA LYS A 75 7.12 -11.31 -0.99
C LYS A 75 6.17 -10.18 -1.36
N CYS A 76 6.65 -9.07 -1.93
CA CYS A 76 5.89 -7.81 -2.05
C CYS A 76 4.56 -7.90 -2.81
N LEU A 77 4.36 -8.92 -3.65
CA LEU A 77 3.13 -9.18 -4.40
C LEU A 77 2.53 -10.56 -4.10
N LYS A 78 2.80 -11.12 -2.92
CA LYS A 78 2.23 -12.41 -2.49
C LYS A 78 1.11 -12.18 -1.48
N ALA A 79 -0.03 -12.83 -1.70
CA ALA A 79 -1.24 -12.69 -0.88
C ALA A 79 -1.02 -12.73 0.66
N PRO A 80 -0.12 -13.55 1.23
CA PRO A 80 0.13 -13.54 2.68
C PRO A 80 0.73 -12.24 3.23
N PHE A 81 1.21 -11.35 2.37
CA PHE A 81 1.78 -10.05 2.75
C PHE A 81 0.89 -8.87 2.35
N PHE A 82 -0.30 -9.15 1.84
CA PHE A 82 -1.31 -8.13 1.57
C PHE A 82 -1.96 -7.73 2.89
N ILE A 83 -2.21 -6.44 3.04
CA ILE A 83 -2.97 -5.91 4.18
C ILE A 83 -4.36 -5.61 3.65
N LEU A 84 -5.35 -6.42 4.02
CA LEU A 84 -6.74 -6.11 3.74
C LEU A 84 -7.18 -5.01 4.71
N SER A 85 -7.26 -3.76 4.24
CA SER A 85 -7.64 -2.63 5.08
C SER A 85 -9.16 -2.51 5.21
N MET A 86 -9.90 -2.83 4.14
CA MET A 86 -11.35 -2.73 4.13
C MET A 86 -11.97 -3.78 3.21
N LEU A 87 -13.19 -4.19 3.55
CA LEU A 87 -14.05 -4.99 2.69
C LEU A 87 -15.41 -4.28 2.59
N ILE A 88 -15.80 -3.88 1.38
CA ILE A 88 -17.07 -3.18 1.13
C ILE A 88 -18.03 -4.15 0.44
N PRO A 89 -18.94 -4.82 1.19
CA PRO A 89 -20.01 -5.60 0.61
C PRO A 89 -21.22 -4.73 0.25
N GLY A 90 -21.88 -5.02 -0.86
CA GLY A 90 -23.11 -4.33 -1.22
C GLY A 90 -23.95 -5.06 -2.27
N PRO A 91 -25.27 -4.81 -2.32
CA PRO A 91 -26.12 -5.29 -3.41
C PRO A 91 -25.71 -4.66 -4.76
N THR A 92 -24.95 -3.57 -4.75
CA THR A 92 -24.36 -2.97 -5.94
C THR A 92 -22.93 -2.58 -5.65
N SER A 93 -22.14 -2.31 -6.70
CA SER A 93 -20.86 -1.63 -6.54
C SER A 93 -21.05 -0.28 -5.82
N PRO A 94 -20.06 0.18 -5.04
CA PRO A 94 -20.12 1.48 -4.36
C PRO A 94 -20.22 2.63 -5.36
N GLY A 95 -19.73 2.46 -6.59
CA GLY A 95 -19.83 3.49 -7.63
C GLY A 95 -19.19 4.79 -7.18
N ASN A 96 -19.95 5.88 -7.20
CA ASN A 96 -19.48 7.19 -6.75
C ASN A 96 -19.27 7.27 -5.23
N ASP A 97 -19.91 6.41 -4.43
CA ASP A 97 -19.83 6.47 -2.96
C ASP A 97 -18.55 5.81 -2.40
N ILE A 98 -17.64 5.35 -3.27
CA ILE A 98 -16.38 4.72 -2.86
C ILE A 98 -15.50 5.65 -2.02
N ASP A 99 -15.58 6.96 -2.26
CA ASP A 99 -14.86 7.98 -1.52
C ASP A 99 -15.29 8.03 -0.04
N ILE A 100 -16.58 7.91 0.24
CA ILE A 100 -17.15 7.84 1.60
C ILE A 100 -16.56 6.64 2.35
N PHE A 101 -16.47 5.48 1.69
CA PHE A 101 -15.88 4.30 2.32
C PHE A 101 -14.38 4.45 2.55
N LEU A 102 -13.65 5.16 1.68
CA LEU A 102 -12.21 5.33 1.80
C LEU A 102 -11.78 6.39 2.82
N GLU A 103 -12.68 7.28 3.26
CA GLU A 103 -12.41 8.35 4.23
C GLU A 103 -11.61 7.88 5.47
N PRO A 104 -12.02 6.85 6.24
CA PRO A 104 -11.26 6.41 7.41
C PRO A 104 -9.85 5.92 7.07
N LEU A 105 -9.68 5.25 5.92
CA LEU A 105 -8.35 4.81 5.49
C LEU A 105 -7.47 6.01 5.09
N ILE A 106 -8.05 7.01 4.43
CA ILE A 106 -7.34 8.24 4.06
C ILE A 106 -6.86 8.98 5.32
N ASP A 107 -7.69 9.06 6.36
CA ASP A 107 -7.32 9.70 7.61
C ASP A 107 -6.17 8.97 8.34
N GLU A 108 -6.20 7.64 8.39
CA GLU A 108 -5.07 6.86 8.93
C GLU A 108 -3.79 7.04 8.11
N LEU A 109 -3.89 7.10 6.77
CA LEU A 109 -2.75 7.33 5.90
C LEU A 109 -2.16 8.74 6.08
N LYS A 110 -3.00 9.76 6.30
CA LYS A 110 -2.55 11.11 6.63
C LYS A 110 -1.85 11.14 7.98
N GLU A 111 -2.40 10.48 9.00
CA GLU A 111 -1.77 10.39 10.33
C GLU A 111 -0.39 9.72 10.25
N LEU A 112 -0.29 8.60 9.51
CA LEU A 112 0.98 7.91 9.27
C LEU A 112 1.97 8.77 8.48
N TRP A 113 1.50 9.65 7.60
CA TRP A 113 2.35 10.53 6.82
C TRP A 113 2.84 11.72 7.65
N ASP A 114 1.93 12.46 8.30
CA ASP A 114 2.24 13.72 8.97
C ASP A 114 2.92 13.52 10.33
N ASN A 115 2.38 12.61 11.15
CA ASN A 115 2.84 12.40 12.53
C ASN A 115 3.68 11.12 12.67
N GLY A 116 3.30 10.07 11.94
CA GLY A 116 3.83 8.73 12.12
C GLY A 116 3.40 8.11 13.46
N ILE A 117 3.77 6.85 13.68
CA ILE A 117 3.42 6.10 14.89
C ILE A 117 4.66 5.49 15.54
N GLU A 118 4.77 5.64 16.87
CA GLU A 118 5.86 5.03 17.62
C GLU A 118 5.79 3.50 17.51
N THR A 119 6.80 2.90 16.89
CA THR A 119 6.89 1.48 16.60
C THR A 119 8.18 0.90 17.15
N TYR A 120 8.14 -0.34 17.63
CA TYR A 120 9.32 -1.04 18.13
C TYR A 120 9.99 -1.84 17.02
N ASP A 121 11.28 -1.61 16.80
CA ASP A 121 12.12 -2.39 15.91
C ASP A 121 12.86 -3.48 16.70
N ALA A 122 12.37 -4.71 16.62
CA ALA A 122 12.95 -5.85 17.34
C ALA A 122 14.41 -6.15 16.93
N SER A 123 14.84 -5.75 15.74
CA SER A 123 16.20 -6.03 15.25
C SER A 123 17.26 -5.09 15.80
N THR A 124 16.87 -3.85 16.13
CA THR A 124 17.74 -2.86 16.77
C THR A 124 17.41 -2.66 18.25
N SER A 125 16.35 -3.34 18.73
CA SER A 125 15.77 -3.20 20.06
C SER A 125 15.47 -1.75 20.45
N ALA A 126 15.10 -0.93 19.47
CA ALA A 126 14.85 0.49 19.64
C ALA A 126 13.48 0.89 19.10
N LYS A 127 12.90 1.94 19.67
CA LYS A 127 11.70 2.57 19.14
C LYS A 127 12.06 3.56 18.04
N PHE A 128 11.16 3.72 17.08
CA PHE A 128 11.28 4.71 16.01
C PHE A 128 9.89 5.21 15.63
N SER A 129 9.81 6.38 14.99
CA SER A 129 8.55 6.84 14.39
C SER A 129 8.42 6.21 13.02
N LEU A 130 7.45 5.30 12.87
CA LEU A 130 7.09 4.69 11.61
C LEU A 130 6.17 5.62 10.84
N ARG A 131 6.59 6.01 9.64
CA ARG A 131 5.75 6.72 8.68
C ARG A 131 5.41 5.83 7.50
N ALA A 132 4.28 6.12 6.85
CA ALA A 132 3.88 5.48 5.61
C ALA A 132 3.55 6.51 4.53
N ALA A 133 3.77 6.14 3.27
CA ALA A 133 3.44 6.94 2.11
C ALA A 133 2.76 6.09 1.06
N MET A 134 1.73 6.64 0.42
CA MET A 134 1.09 6.02 -0.74
C MET A 134 1.86 6.40 -2.01
N LEU A 135 2.32 5.42 -2.77
CA LEU A 135 3.04 5.66 -4.03
C LEU A 135 2.18 5.47 -5.27
N TRP A 136 1.29 4.47 -5.28
CA TRP A 136 0.43 4.22 -6.43
C TRP A 136 -0.90 3.59 -6.02
N THR A 137 -1.89 3.80 -6.88
CA THR A 137 -3.20 3.17 -6.79
C THR A 137 -3.40 2.26 -8.00
N ILE A 138 -3.98 1.08 -7.80
CA ILE A 138 -4.24 0.06 -8.82
C ILE A 138 -5.73 -0.23 -8.78
N ASN A 139 -6.48 0.49 -9.60
CA ASN A 139 -7.93 0.37 -9.64
C ASN A 139 -8.37 0.40 -11.11
N ASP A 140 -9.43 -0.34 -11.43
CA ASP A 140 -10.08 -0.22 -12.73
C ASP A 140 -11.04 0.97 -12.66
N LEU A 141 -10.70 2.06 -13.36
CA LEU A 141 -11.60 3.19 -13.53
C LEU A 141 -12.46 2.89 -14.76
N PRO A 142 -13.80 3.02 -14.71
CA PRO A 142 -14.60 2.93 -15.92
C PRO A 142 -14.13 4.01 -16.91
N ALA A 143 -13.90 3.59 -18.16
CA ALA A 143 -13.45 4.42 -19.27
C ALA A 143 -14.47 5.51 -19.65
#